data_AF-C2KKE0-F1
#
_entry.id   AF-C2KKE0-F1
#
_cell.length_a   1.000
_cell.length_b   1.000
_cell.length_c   1.000
_cell.angle_alpha   90.00
_cell.angle_beta   90.00
_cell.angle_gamma   90.00
#
_symmetry.space_group_name_H-M   'P 1'
#
loop_
_entity.id
_entity.type
_entity.pdbx_description
1 polymer ?
#
loop_
_entity_poly.entity_id
_entity_poly.type
_entity_poly.pdbx_seq_one_letter_code
_entity_poly.pdbx_strand_id
1 'polypeptide(L)'
;RFIPVSLAAMVIGFFAVGLVGMLLGLGFGHSVMFVSMPMMAGSIGAGAVPLSHIYAQGLGVSSASMFSQLIPAVTLGNVLAVIGAALIAKVGANTKYDGHGVLLPINEDEKVNQ
;
A
#
# COMPACT_ATOMS: atom_id res chain seq x y z
N ARG A 1 -18.52 4.53 -2.70
CA ARG A 1 -17.62 4.88 -3.84
C ARG A 1 -16.17 4.89 -3.32
N PHE A 2 -15.45 3.76 -3.39
CA PHE A 2 -14.10 3.63 -2.81
C PHE A 2 -13.01 3.28 -3.84
N ILE A 3 -13.38 2.53 -4.89
CA ILE A 3 -12.44 2.04 -5.91
C ILE A 3 -11.60 3.15 -6.60
N PRO A 4 -12.18 4.30 -7.02
CA PRO A 4 -11.39 5.35 -7.68
C PRO A 4 -10.34 5.98 -6.76
N VAL A 5 -10.66 6.14 -5.47
CA VAL A 5 -9.73 6.71 -4.47
C VAL A 5 -8.57 5.75 -4.22
N SER A 6 -8.85 4.45 -4.08
CA SER A 6 -7.81 3.43 -3.91
C SER A 6 -6.86 3.37 -5.12
N LEU A 7 -7.40 3.42 -6.34
CA LEU A 7 -6.59 3.46 -7.57
C LEU A 7 -5.71 4.72 -7.65
N ALA A 8 -6.25 5.89 -7.34
CA ALA A 8 -5.47 7.12 -7.31
C ALA A 8 -4.32 7.05 -6.29
N ALA A 9 -4.61 6.57 -5.07
CA ALA A 9 -3.60 6.37 -4.04
C ALA A 9 -2.51 5.36 -4.48
N MET A 10 -2.91 4.29 -5.17
CA MET A 10 -1.99 3.30 -5.73
C MET A 10 -1.03 3.91 -6.76
N VAL A 11 -1.55 4.69 -7.71
CA VAL A 11 -0.73 5.36 -8.73
C VAL A 11 0.24 6.35 -8.10
N ILE A 12 -0.23 7.15 -7.14
CA ILE A 12 0.62 8.12 -6.44
C ILE A 12 1.73 7.40 -5.65
N GLY A 13 1.38 6.34 -4.92
CA GLY A 13 2.33 5.53 -4.16
C GLY A 13 3.40 4.88 -5.06
N PHE A 14 2.99 4.37 -6.22
CA PHE A 14 3.89 3.79 -7.21
C PHE A 14 4.95 4.79 -7.68
N PHE A 15 4.53 6.01 -8.06
CA PHE A 15 5.47 7.05 -8.47
C PHE A 15 6.34 7.54 -7.31
N ALA A 16 5.80 7.67 -6.10
CA ALA A 16 6.55 8.08 -4.93
C ALA A 16 7.68 7.08 -4.59
N VAL A 17 7.38 5.78 -4.56
CA VAL A 17 8.38 4.73 -4.33
C VAL A 17 9.40 4.67 -5.46
N GLY A 18 8.97 4.80 -6.71
CA GLY A 18 9.87 4.84 -7.85
C GLY A 18 10.82 6.03 -7.84
N LEU A 19 10.35 7.21 -7.45
CA LEU A 19 11.19 8.41 -7.32
C LEU A 19 12.21 8.27 -6.20
N VAL A 20 11.79 7.79 -5.02
CA VAL A 20 12.70 7.53 -3.90
C VAL A 20 13.73 6.44 -4.27
N GLY A 21 13.30 5.39 -4.96
CA GLY A 21 14.18 4.33 -5.46
C GLY A 21 15.22 4.81 -6.49
N MET A 22 14.83 5.75 -7.35
CA MET A 22 15.75 6.42 -8.27
C MET A 22 16.77 7.27 -7.51
N LEU A 23 16.34 8.01 -6.48
CA LEU A 23 17.24 8.82 -5.65
C LEU A 23 18.24 7.98 -4.84
N LEU A 24 17.84 6.76 -4.44
CA LEU A 24 18.71 5.80 -3.75
C LEU A 24 19.67 5.06 -4.70
N GLY A 25 19.60 5.28 -6.01
CA GLY A 25 20.47 4.64 -7.01
C GLY A 25 20.18 3.16 -7.28
N LEU A 26 19.08 2.62 -6.74
CA LEU A 26 18.63 1.23 -6.95
C LEU A 26 17.90 1.03 -8.28
N GLY A 27 17.52 2.14 -8.93
CA GLY A 27 16.83 2.16 -10.21
C GLY A 27 15.31 2.09 -10.08
N PHE A 28 14.60 2.91 -10.88
CA PHE A 28 13.14 3.07 -10.82
C PHE A 28 12.40 1.72 -10.94
N GLY A 29 12.77 0.91 -11.92
CA GLY A 29 12.11 -0.39 -12.16
C GLY A 29 12.31 -1.39 -11.03
N HIS A 30 13.50 -1.43 -10.43
CA HIS A 30 13.81 -2.39 -9.36
C HIS A 30 13.08 -2.00 -8.07
N SER A 31 13.12 -0.74 -7.66
CA SER A 31 12.41 -0.31 -6.44
C SER A 31 10.90 -0.46 -6.56
N VAL A 32 10.33 -0.18 -7.73
CA VAL A 32 8.90 -0.36 -7.97
C VAL A 32 8.51 -1.84 -7.96
N MET A 33 9.26 -2.69 -8.66
CA MET A 33 8.96 -4.12 -8.78
C MET A 33 9.12 -4.85 -7.45
N PHE A 34 10.12 -4.49 -6.65
CA PHE A 34 10.47 -5.19 -5.41
C PHE A 34 9.90 -4.54 -4.14
N VAL A 35 9.40 -3.30 -4.20
CA VAL A 35 8.84 -2.63 -3.00
C VAL A 35 7.40 -2.23 -3.24
N SER A 36 7.13 -1.46 -4.30
CA SER A 36 5.79 -0.92 -4.54
C SER A 36 4.75 -2.02 -4.82
N MET A 37 5.04 -2.92 -5.77
CA MET A 37 4.16 -4.03 -6.13
C MET A 37 3.77 -4.92 -4.92
N PRO A 38 4.72 -5.46 -4.14
CA PRO A 38 4.40 -6.29 -2.99
C PRO A 38 3.72 -5.52 -1.85
N MET A 39 4.01 -4.22 -1.66
CA MET A 39 3.28 -3.38 -0.70
C MET A 39 1.81 -3.16 -1.10
N MET A 40 1.54 -3.05 -2.39
CA MET A 40 0.21 -2.78 -2.93
C MET A 40 -0.64 -4.04 -3.11
N ALA A 41 -0.02 -5.21 -3.22
CA ALA A 41 -0.69 -6.50 -3.41
C ALA A 41 -1.43 -7.01 -2.16
N GLY A 42 -1.40 -6.26 -1.06
CA GLY A 42 -2.05 -6.62 0.19
C GLY A 42 -1.10 -7.35 1.13
N SER A 43 -1.66 -8.02 2.14
CA SER A 43 -0.89 -8.70 3.18
C SER A 43 0.02 -9.81 2.61
N ILE A 44 0.98 -10.25 3.41
CA ILE A 44 1.95 -11.30 3.04
C ILE A 44 1.25 -12.55 2.48
N GLY A 45 0.14 -12.98 3.09
CA GLY A 45 -0.59 -14.19 2.67
C GLY A 45 -1.39 -14.04 1.38
N ALA A 46 -1.91 -12.85 1.09
CA ALA A 46 -2.73 -12.60 -0.10
C ALA A 46 -1.93 -12.10 -1.31
N GLY A 47 -0.85 -11.35 -1.07
CA GLY A 47 -0.07 -10.69 -2.12
C GLY A 47 1.31 -11.31 -2.36
N ALA A 48 2.11 -11.50 -1.31
CA ALA A 48 3.51 -11.91 -1.46
C ALA A 48 3.66 -13.34 -1.99
N VAL A 49 2.78 -14.27 -1.58
CA VAL A 49 2.79 -15.67 -2.04
C VAL A 49 2.51 -15.79 -3.55
N PRO A 50 1.38 -15.30 -4.11
CA PRO A 50 1.12 -15.40 -5.54
C PRO A 50 2.11 -14.58 -6.39
N LEU A 51 2.54 -13.40 -5.92
CA LEU A 51 3.57 -12.60 -6.63
C LEU A 51 4.92 -13.34 -6.68
N SER A 52 5.30 -14.06 -5.62
CA SER A 52 6.54 -14.85 -5.64
C SER A 52 6.50 -15.96 -6.69
N HIS A 53 5.33 -16.53 -6.97
CA HIS A 53 5.16 -17.51 -8.05
C HIS A 53 5.23 -16.87 -9.44
N ILE A 54 4.61 -15.70 -9.63
CA ILE A 54 4.66 -14.96 -10.91
C ILE A 54 6.09 -14.50 -11.21
N TYR A 55 6.81 -13.94 -10.21
CA TYR A 55 8.21 -13.55 -10.39
C TYR A 55 9.13 -14.75 -10.59
N ALA A 56 8.93 -15.87 -9.90
CA ALA A 56 9.73 -17.08 -10.13
C ALA A 56 9.55 -17.66 -11.54
N GLN A 57 8.33 -17.64 -12.06
CA GLN A 57 8.05 -18.06 -13.44
C GLN A 57 8.62 -17.09 -14.48
N GLY A 58 8.58 -15.78 -14.21
CA GLY A 58 9.05 -14.74 -15.14
C GLY A 58 10.57 -14.50 -15.13
N LEU A 59 11.24 -14.67 -14.00
CA LEU A 59 12.67 -14.38 -13.81
C LEU A 59 13.55 -15.64 -13.69
N GLY A 60 12.98 -16.83 -13.57
CA GLY A 60 13.73 -18.10 -13.47
C GLY A 60 14.51 -18.28 -12.16
N VAL A 61 14.27 -17.43 -11.16
CA VAL A 61 14.90 -17.47 -9.82
C VAL A 61 13.98 -18.11 -8.80
N SER A 62 14.53 -18.68 -7.72
CA SER A 62 13.72 -19.36 -6.70
C SER A 62 12.79 -18.38 -5.98
N SER A 63 11.49 -18.71 -5.92
CA SER A 63 10.47 -17.92 -5.22
C SER A 63 10.84 -17.63 -3.76
N ALA A 64 11.52 -18.56 -3.10
CA ALA A 64 11.99 -18.43 -1.73
C ALA A 64 13.02 -17.29 -1.55
N SER A 65 13.96 -17.12 -2.49
CA SER A 65 14.98 -16.06 -2.41
C SER A 65 14.36 -14.67 -2.53
N MET A 66 13.38 -14.51 -3.42
CA MET A 66 12.59 -13.28 -3.53
C MET A 66 11.74 -13.04 -2.30
N PHE A 67 11.05 -14.06 -1.83
CA PHE A 67 10.22 -13.96 -0.64
C PHE A 67 11.04 -13.50 0.58
N SER A 68 12.24 -14.06 0.79
CA SER A 68 13.12 -13.65 1.89
C SER A 68 13.58 -12.19 1.82
N GLN A 69 13.63 -11.58 0.63
CA GLN A 69 13.99 -10.17 0.47
C GLN A 69 12.77 -9.22 0.54
N LEU A 70 11.61 -9.69 0.10
CA LEU A 70 10.37 -8.92 0.07
C LEU A 70 9.71 -8.79 1.46
N ILE A 71 9.76 -9.86 2.26
CA ILE A 71 9.09 -9.92 3.57
C ILE A 71 9.56 -8.82 4.55
N PRO A 72 10.87 -8.58 4.74
CA PRO A 72 11.32 -7.52 5.65
C PRO A 72 10.86 -6.13 5.21
N ALA A 73 10.93 -5.85 3.90
CA ALA A 73 10.51 -4.57 3.33
C ALA A 73 9.01 -4.32 3.53
N VAL A 74 8.17 -5.33 3.25
CA VAL A 74 6.70 -5.25 3.42
C VAL A 74 6.33 -5.10 4.89
N THR A 75 7.00 -5.84 5.79
CA THR A 75 6.74 -5.77 7.23
C THR A 75 7.06 -4.39 7.79
N LEU A 76 8.22 -3.83 7.43
CA LEU A 76 8.60 -2.47 7.82
C LEU A 76 7.63 -1.43 7.25
N GLY A 77 7.23 -1.59 5.99
CA GLY A 77 6.25 -0.72 5.35
C GLY A 77 4.89 -0.71 6.06
N ASN A 78 4.40 -1.86 6.53
CA ASN A 78 3.18 -1.93 7.32
C ASN A 78 3.31 -1.19 8.67
N VAL A 79 4.44 -1.34 9.36
CA VAL A 79 4.69 -0.61 10.62
C VAL A 79 4.68 0.91 10.37
N LEU A 80 5.35 1.36 9.31
CA LEU A 80 5.35 2.77 8.93
C LEU A 80 3.97 3.27 8.53
N ALA A 81 3.15 2.44 7.87
CA ALA A 81 1.77 2.78 7.51
C ALA A 81 0.89 2.98 8.75
N VAL A 82 1.01 2.12 9.76
CA VAL A 82 0.28 2.27 11.04
C VAL A 82 0.70 3.54 11.77
N ILE A 83 2.01 3.82 11.84
CA ILE A 83 2.53 5.05 12.45
C ILE A 83 2.05 6.28 11.68
N GLY A 84 2.10 6.24 10.35
CA GLY A 84 1.62 7.31 9.47
C GLY A 84 0.13 7.58 9.66
N ALA A 85 -0.70 6.53 9.73
CA ALA A 85 -2.12 6.65 10.01
C ALA A 85 -2.38 7.30 11.39
N ALA A 86 -1.64 6.90 12.42
CA ALA A 86 -1.73 7.49 13.75
C ALA A 86 -1.31 8.98 13.77
N LEU A 87 -0.25 9.34 13.03
CA LEU A 87 0.19 10.72 12.88
C LEU A 87 -0.84 11.57 12.14
N ILE A 88 -1.39 11.06 11.03
CA ILE A 88 -2.45 11.73 10.27
C ILE A 88 -3.69 11.92 11.14
N ALA A 89 -4.11 10.90 11.90
CA ALA A 89 -5.24 11.01 12.82
C ALA A 89 -4.98 12.07 13.89
N LYS A 90 -3.78 12.12 14.48
CA LYS A 90 -3.42 13.10 15.52
C LYS A 90 -3.36 14.53 14.98
N VAL A 91 -2.78 14.74 13.80
CA VAL A 91 -2.68 16.07 13.15
C VAL A 91 -4.04 16.51 12.62
N GLY A 92 -4.82 15.57 12.09
CA GLY A 92 -6.14 15.80 11.52
C GLY A 92 -7.24 16.04 12.55
N ALA A 93 -7.07 15.59 13.80
CA ALA A 93 -8.10 15.57 14.85
C ALA A 93 -8.82 16.91 15.11
N ASN A 94 -8.17 18.04 14.83
CA ASN A 94 -8.75 19.39 15.02
C ASN A 94 -9.01 20.12 13.69
N THR A 95 -9.02 19.42 12.56
CA THR A 95 -9.17 20.00 11.22
C THR A 95 -10.53 19.69 10.62
N LYS A 96 -10.98 20.51 9.67
CA LYS A 96 -12.21 20.29 8.89
C LYS A 96 -12.19 19.00 8.03
N TYR A 97 -11.03 18.37 7.90
CA TYR A 97 -10.83 17.15 7.13
C TYR A 97 -10.99 15.86 7.97
N ASP A 98 -11.17 15.97 9.28
CA ASP A 98 -11.50 14.82 10.12
C ASP A 98 -13.00 14.48 10.01
N GLY A 99 -13.28 13.24 9.63
CA GLY A 99 -14.64 12.68 9.60
C GLY A 99 -15.07 12.05 10.92
N HIS A 100 -14.26 12.14 11.97
CA HIS A 100 -14.48 11.52 13.29
C HIS A 100 -14.83 10.02 13.18
N GLY A 101 -14.17 9.32 12.26
CA GLY A 101 -14.41 7.88 11.99
C GLY A 101 -15.47 7.57 10.94
N VAL A 102 -16.11 8.58 10.34
CA VAL A 102 -17.12 8.42 9.27
C VAL A 102 -16.52 8.82 7.93
N LEU A 103 -16.31 7.84 7.04
CA LEU A 103 -15.74 8.05 5.70
C LEU A 103 -16.78 8.49 4.65
N LEU A 104 -18.04 8.08 4.81
CA LEU A 104 -19.16 8.48 3.97
C LEU A 104 -20.26 9.01 4.89
N PRO A 105 -20.68 10.28 4.76
CA PRO A 105 -21.86 10.76 5.47
C PRO A 105 -23.06 9.95 4.95
N ILE A 106 -23.66 9.16 5.84
CA ILE A 106 -24.95 8.52 5.60
C ILE A 106 -26.01 9.62 5.62
N ASN A 107 -26.65 9.86 4.48
CA ASN A 107 -27.80 10.75 4.43
C ASN A 107 -28.94 10.15 5.25
N GLU A 108 -29.69 10.99 5.97
CA GLU A 108 -30.80 10.56 6.84
C GLU A 108 -31.89 9.77 6.09
N ASP A 109 -31.89 9.83 4.75
CA ASP A 109 -32.78 9.09 3.84
C ASP A 109 -32.60 7.55 3.94
N GLU A 110 -31.44 7.06 4.38
CA GLU A 110 -31.18 5.61 4.58
C GLU A 110 -31.52 5.11 6.00
N LYS A 111 -31.82 6.00 6.96
CA LYS A 111 -32.17 5.60 8.34
C LYS A 111 -33.63 5.14 8.51
N VAL A 112 -34.49 5.33 7.49
CA VAL A 112 -35.94 5.07 7.58
C VAL A 112 -36.33 3.65 7.12
N ASN A 113 -35.41 2.86 6.55
CA ASN A 113 -35.69 1.51 6.04
C ASN A 113 -34.78 0.41 6.62
N GLN A 114 -34.32 0.56 7.87
CA GLN A 114 -33.69 -0.54 8.61
C GLN A 114 -34.42 -0.86 9.90
#